data_AF-A0A9D9SH63-F1
#
_entry.id   AF-A0A9D9SH63-F1
#
_cell.length_a   1.000
_cell.length_b   1.000
_cell.length_c   1.000
_cell.angle_alpha   90.00
_cell.angle_beta   90.00
_cell.angle_gamma   90.00
#
_symmetry.space_group_name_H-M   'P 1'
#
loop_
_entity.id
_entity.type
_entity.pdbx_description
1 polymer ?
#
loop_
_entity_poly.entity_id
_entity_poly.type
_entity_poly.pdbx_seq_one_letter_code
_entity_poly.pdbx_strand_id
1 'polypeptide(L)'
;MLNRIYISVLSVSVVLMAFFSYYAWSWLQSIGLPASAMDGYQYHSSIAWYVLWTTFACLILLGNAVLWKTEKSWAIWTSLVYLSLFMVLRYFWLDEAAFRFKKSSGLGDGSFSLGPILGAILIAGMAVFTFIDYFVVIRLYRRVFPIPVETEPVQASESVEAQSN
;
A
#
# COMPACT_ATOMS: atom_id res chain seq x y z
N MET A 1 -0.25 -21.88 0.05
CA MET A 1 -1.45 -21.47 0.82
C MET A 1 -1.43 -19.98 1.15
N LEU A 2 -0.36 -19.44 1.77
CA LEU A 2 -0.25 -18.01 2.09
C LEU A 2 -0.53 -17.06 0.91
N ASN A 3 0.01 -17.33 -0.29
CA ASN A 3 -0.26 -16.50 -1.46
C ASN A 3 -1.76 -16.45 -1.82
N ARG A 4 -2.48 -17.57 -1.67
CA ARG A 4 -3.93 -17.61 -1.93
C ARG A 4 -4.68 -16.78 -0.89
N ILE A 5 -4.31 -16.91 0.38
CA ILE A 5 -4.90 -16.11 1.48
C ILE A 5 -4.64 -14.63 1.24
N TYR A 6 -3.41 -14.24 0.91
CA TYR A 6 -3.06 -12.85 0.59
C TYR A 6 -3.92 -12.31 -0.56
N ILE A 7 -4.03 -13.05 -1.67
CA ILE A 7 -4.85 -12.63 -2.82
C ILE A 7 -6.33 -12.51 -2.42
N SER A 8 -6.87 -13.48 -1.67
CA SER A 8 -8.26 -13.40 -1.18
C SER A 8 -8.51 -12.15 -0.34
N VAL A 9 -7.61 -11.86 0.61
CA VAL A 9 -7.71 -10.67 1.47
C VAL A 9 -7.57 -9.40 0.66
N LEU A 10 -6.64 -9.35 -0.30
CA LEU A 10 -6.46 -8.21 -1.21
C LEU A 10 -7.74 -7.97 -2.02
N SER A 11 -8.32 -9.00 -2.62
CA SER A 11 -9.55 -8.89 -3.41
C SER A 11 -10.73 -8.38 -2.57
N VAL A 12 -10.93 -8.92 -1.37
CA VAL A 12 -11.98 -8.44 -0.46
C VAL A 12 -11.73 -6.98 -0.06
N SER A 13 -10.49 -6.61 0.22
CA SER A 13 -10.11 -5.24 0.59
C SER A 13 -10.39 -4.26 -0.55
N VAL A 14 -10.05 -4.62 -1.79
CA VAL A 14 -10.35 -3.82 -2.99
C VAL A 14 -11.85 -3.62 -3.16
N VAL A 15 -12.66 -4.68 -3.02
CA VAL A 15 -14.13 -4.59 -3.14
C VAL A 15 -14.72 -3.70 -2.05
N LEU A 16 -14.31 -3.87 -0.80
CA LEU A 16 -14.77 -3.03 0.31
C LEU A 16 -14.41 -1.56 0.09
N MET A 17 -13.18 -1.28 -0.33
CA MET A 17 -12.77 0.09 -0.62
C MET A 17 -13.54 0.69 -1.78
N ALA A 18 -13.70 -0.05 -2.88
CA ALA A 18 -14.49 0.40 -4.03
C ALA A 18 -15.94 0.71 -3.62
N PHE A 19 -16.55 -0.14 -2.80
CA PHE A 19 -17.90 0.05 -2.28
C PHE A 19 -18.03 1.36 -1.48
N PHE A 20 -17.16 1.59 -0.48
CA PHE A 20 -17.24 2.80 0.34
C PHE A 20 -16.86 4.08 -0.43
N SER A 21 -15.86 4.02 -1.30
CA SER A 21 -15.47 5.14 -2.16
C SER A 21 -16.61 5.52 -3.12
N TYR A 22 -17.26 4.54 -3.73
CA TYR A 22 -18.44 4.78 -4.58
C TYR A 22 -19.59 5.39 -3.79
N TYR A 23 -19.92 4.85 -2.61
CA TYR A 23 -20.99 5.38 -1.78
C TYR A 23 -20.73 6.82 -1.36
N ALA A 24 -19.51 7.14 -0.93
CA ALA A 24 -19.13 8.51 -0.61
C ALA A 24 -19.35 9.46 -1.80
N TRP A 25 -18.88 9.08 -2.99
CA TRP A 25 -19.10 9.86 -4.21
C TRP A 25 -20.59 10.02 -4.56
N SER A 26 -21.38 8.96 -4.44
CA SER A 26 -22.81 8.97 -4.79
C SER A 26 -23.62 9.96 -3.95
N TRP A 27 -23.22 10.20 -2.70
CA TRP A 27 -23.87 11.20 -1.84
C TRP A 27 -23.75 12.63 -2.37
N LEU A 28 -22.62 12.97 -3.01
CA LEU A 28 -22.43 14.27 -3.66
C LEU A 28 -23.35 14.48 -4.88
N GLN A 29 -23.92 13.41 -5.42
CA GLN A 29 -24.89 13.44 -6.53
C GLN A 29 -26.36 13.39 -6.04
N SER A 30 -26.58 13.34 -4.72
CA SER A 30 -27.94 13.25 -4.18
C SER A 30 -28.71 14.57 -4.38
N ILE A 31 -30.01 14.46 -4.64
CA ILE A 31 -30.93 15.60 -4.88
C ILE A 31 -31.31 16.32 -3.56
N GLY A 32 -30.79 15.85 -2.42
CA GLY A 32 -31.12 16.39 -1.10
C GLY A 32 -30.51 17.76 -0.82
N LEU A 33 -30.74 18.26 0.41
CA LEU A 33 -30.12 19.50 0.87
C LEU A 33 -28.59 19.38 0.80
N PRO A 34 -27.87 20.38 0.24
CA PRO A 34 -26.42 20.29 0.05
C PRO A 34 -25.63 19.97 1.32
N ALA A 35 -26.08 20.46 2.48
CA ALA A 35 -25.48 20.14 3.78
C ALA A 35 -25.59 18.63 4.10
N SER A 36 -26.77 18.03 3.93
CA SER A 36 -26.98 16.60 4.17
C SER A 36 -26.19 15.70 3.21
N ALA A 37 -26.06 16.11 1.94
CA ALA A 37 -25.21 15.43 0.97
C ALA A 37 -23.74 15.43 1.39
N MET A 38 -23.26 16.56 1.92
CA MET A 38 -21.90 16.69 2.43
C MET A 38 -21.68 15.83 3.68
N ASP A 39 -22.63 15.77 4.60
CA ASP A 39 -22.54 14.94 5.80
C ASP A 39 -22.47 13.45 5.45
N GLY A 40 -23.31 13.00 4.51
CA GLY A 40 -23.26 11.63 3.96
C GLY A 40 -21.91 11.31 3.31
N TYR A 41 -21.38 12.22 2.48
CA TYR A 41 -20.03 12.09 1.93
C TYR A 41 -18.97 11.94 3.03
N GLN A 42 -18.98 12.83 4.03
CA GLN A 42 -17.97 12.82 5.10
C GLN A 42 -18.01 11.53 5.93
N TYR A 43 -19.20 11.03 6.22
CA TYR A 43 -19.39 9.79 6.97
C TYR A 43 -18.77 8.59 6.22
N HIS A 44 -19.18 8.35 4.98
CA HIS A 44 -18.67 7.22 4.19
C HIS A 44 -17.20 7.39 3.81
N SER A 45 -16.77 8.63 3.52
CA SER A 45 -15.37 8.94 3.27
C SER A 45 -14.50 8.63 4.50
N SER A 46 -14.96 8.95 5.71
CA SER A 46 -14.22 8.63 6.95
C SER A 46 -14.15 7.14 7.21
N ILE A 47 -15.24 6.40 6.95
CA ILE A 47 -15.20 4.93 7.04
C ILE A 47 -14.20 4.34 6.05
N ALA A 48 -14.23 4.78 4.79
CA ALA A 48 -13.28 4.33 3.77
C ALA A 48 -11.83 4.58 4.21
N TRP A 49 -11.57 5.69 4.91
CA TRP A 49 -10.24 5.99 5.46
C TRP A 49 -9.79 4.94 6.47
N TYR A 50 -10.62 4.61 7.46
CA TYR A 50 -10.28 3.59 8.46
C TYR A 50 -10.14 2.19 7.84
N VAL A 51 -11.00 1.85 6.89
CA VAL A 51 -10.93 0.58 6.16
C VAL A 51 -9.63 0.50 5.36
N LEU A 52 -9.22 1.56 4.68
CA LEU A 52 -7.97 1.59 3.91
C LEU A 52 -6.76 1.27 4.78
N TRP A 53 -6.62 1.94 5.91
CA TRP A 53 -5.46 1.75 6.81
C TRP A 53 -5.47 0.39 7.49
N THR A 54 -6.63 -0.08 7.95
CA THR A 54 -6.73 -1.39 8.61
C THR A 54 -6.46 -2.53 7.64
N THR A 55 -7.03 -2.48 6.43
CA THR A 55 -6.76 -3.47 5.38
C THR A 55 -5.32 -3.41 4.89
N PHE A 56 -4.75 -2.21 4.72
CA PHE A 56 -3.34 -2.07 4.35
C PHE A 56 -2.40 -2.66 5.41
N ALA A 57 -2.64 -2.39 6.70
CA ALA A 57 -1.86 -2.99 7.78
C ALA A 57 -1.93 -4.53 7.76
N CYS A 58 -3.13 -5.09 7.56
CA CYS A 58 -3.31 -6.53 7.42
C CYS A 58 -2.54 -7.10 6.20
N LEU A 59 -2.61 -6.41 5.06
CA LEU A 59 -1.94 -6.80 3.82
C LEU A 59 -0.41 -6.73 3.95
N ILE A 60 0.15 -5.74 4.64
CA ILE A 60 1.60 -5.67 4.91
C ILE A 60 2.04 -6.82 5.81
N LEU A 61 1.30 -7.11 6.89
CA LEU A 61 1.62 -8.25 7.77
C LEU A 61 1.61 -9.58 7.00
N LEU A 62 0.61 -9.81 6.15
CA LEU A 62 0.55 -10.98 5.29
C LEU A 62 1.64 -10.97 4.22
N GLY A 63 1.95 -9.80 3.66
CA GLY A 63 3.04 -9.60 2.69
C GLY A 63 4.39 -9.98 3.29
N ASN A 64 4.65 -9.60 4.53
CA ASN A 64 5.84 -9.98 5.28
C ASN A 64 5.88 -11.49 5.57
N ALA A 65 4.75 -12.11 5.91
CA ALA A 65 4.68 -13.56 6.05
C ALA A 65 4.97 -14.30 4.72
N VAL A 66 4.49 -13.77 3.59
CA VAL A 66 4.80 -14.30 2.26
C VAL A 66 6.28 -14.12 1.92
N LEU A 67 6.85 -12.93 2.18
CA LEU A 67 8.27 -12.65 1.96
C LEU A 67 9.14 -13.59 2.79
N TRP A 68 8.84 -13.75 4.08
CA TRP A 68 9.60 -14.62 4.97
C TRP A 68 9.62 -16.08 4.52
N LYS A 69 8.49 -16.57 3.97
CA LYS A 69 8.38 -17.97 3.56
C LYS A 69 8.88 -18.24 2.14
N THR A 70 8.77 -17.27 1.23
CA THR A 70 8.98 -17.49 -0.20
C THR A 70 10.12 -16.67 -0.78
N GLU A 71 10.69 -15.75 -0.01
CA GLU A 71 11.69 -14.75 -0.42
C GLU A 71 11.21 -13.79 -1.53
N LYS A 72 9.93 -13.86 -1.91
CA LYS A 72 9.37 -12.99 -2.96
C LYS A 72 8.75 -11.74 -2.36
N SER A 73 9.17 -10.58 -2.86
CA SER A 73 8.75 -9.24 -2.40
C SER A 73 7.43 -8.74 -2.97
N TRP A 74 6.89 -9.43 -3.99
CA TRP A 74 5.73 -8.95 -4.75
C TRP A 74 4.53 -8.57 -3.86
N ALA A 75 4.24 -9.35 -2.82
CA ALA A 75 3.10 -9.14 -1.94
C ALA A 75 3.21 -7.82 -1.14
N ILE A 76 4.41 -7.38 -0.79
CA ILE A 76 4.63 -6.10 -0.10
C ILE A 76 4.37 -4.95 -1.08
N TRP A 77 4.91 -5.06 -2.30
CA TRP A 77 4.73 -4.05 -3.34
C TRP A 77 3.28 -3.93 -3.78
N THR A 78 2.53 -5.04 -3.89
CA THR A 78 1.10 -4.99 -4.22
C THR A 78 0.28 -4.35 -3.11
N SER A 79 0.65 -4.50 -1.84
CA SER A 79 0.02 -3.79 -0.72
C SER A 79 0.24 -2.27 -0.82
N LEU A 80 1.46 -1.84 -1.21
CA LEU A 80 1.76 -0.43 -1.46
C LEU A 80 0.99 0.12 -2.67
N VAL A 81 0.89 -0.64 -3.76
CA VAL A 81 0.09 -0.26 -4.93
C VAL A 81 -1.38 -0.11 -4.56
N TYR A 82 -1.93 -1.05 -3.78
CA TYR A 82 -3.29 -0.98 -3.25
C TYR A 82 -3.51 0.33 -2.46
N LEU A 83 -2.64 0.63 -1.50
CA LEU A 83 -2.72 1.87 -0.73
C LEU A 83 -2.64 3.11 -1.62
N SER A 84 -1.67 3.12 -2.53
CA SER A 84 -1.41 4.26 -3.41
C SER A 84 -2.60 4.53 -4.33
N LEU A 85 -3.19 3.49 -4.91
CA LEU A 85 -4.38 3.60 -5.76
C LEU A 85 -5.53 4.26 -5.02
N PHE A 86 -5.87 3.77 -3.82
CA PHE A 86 -6.99 4.32 -3.06
C PHE A 86 -6.70 5.68 -2.42
N MET A 87 -5.44 5.99 -2.12
CA MET A 87 -5.01 7.34 -1.75
C MET A 87 -5.20 8.32 -2.90
N VAL A 88 -4.83 7.93 -4.13
CA VAL A 88 -5.06 8.75 -5.33
C VAL A 88 -6.57 8.95 -5.53
N LEU A 89 -7.37 7.87 -5.50
CA LEU A 89 -8.83 7.97 -5.64
C LEU A 89 -9.45 8.89 -4.57
N ARG A 90 -8.96 8.84 -3.33
CA ARG A 90 -9.43 9.74 -2.27
C ARG A 90 -9.05 11.19 -2.54
N TYR A 91 -7.75 11.47 -2.62
CA TYR A 91 -7.24 12.84 -2.57
C TYR A 91 -7.32 13.58 -3.90
N PHE A 92 -7.20 12.87 -5.02
CA PHE A 92 -7.23 13.47 -6.36
C PHE A 92 -8.62 13.48 -6.97
N TRP A 93 -9.51 12.58 -6.54
CA TRP A 93 -10.85 12.48 -7.12
C TRP A 93 -11.96 12.81 -6.13
N LEU A 94 -12.09 12.09 -5.02
CA LEU A 94 -13.17 12.30 -4.05
C LEU A 94 -13.10 13.68 -3.37
N ASP A 95 -11.94 14.06 -2.84
CA ASP A 95 -11.77 15.33 -2.15
C ASP A 95 -11.91 16.52 -3.10
N GLU A 96 -11.43 16.37 -4.33
CA GLU A 96 -11.63 17.36 -5.40
C GLU A 96 -13.10 17.49 -5.79
N ALA A 97 -13.84 16.38 -5.89
CA ALA A 97 -15.27 16.39 -6.14
C ALA A 97 -16.04 17.08 -5.00
N ALA A 98 -15.69 16.78 -3.75
CA ALA A 98 -16.29 17.41 -2.58
C ALA A 98 -15.96 18.91 -2.49
N PHE A 99 -14.73 19.30 -2.84
CA PHE A 99 -14.33 20.71 -2.91
C PHE A 99 -15.15 21.49 -3.95
N ARG A 100 -15.31 20.92 -5.16
CA ARG A 100 -16.13 21.51 -6.22
C ARG A 100 -17.60 21.63 -5.81
N PHE A 101 -18.15 20.59 -5.18
CA PHE A 101 -19.52 20.57 -4.68
C PHE A 101 -19.75 21.69 -3.65
N LYS A 102 -18.86 21.83 -2.66
CA LYS A 102 -18.95 22.92 -1.66
C LYS A 102 -18.95 24.29 -2.32
N LYS A 103 -18.08 24.50 -3.31
CA LYS A 103 -17.98 25.77 -4.03
C LYS A 103 -19.25 26.07 -4.84
N SER A 104 -19.82 25.08 -5.53
CA SER A 104 -21.05 25.27 -6.31
C SER A 104 -22.30 25.47 -5.44
N SER A 105 -22.32 24.90 -4.23
CA SER A 105 -23.46 24.98 -3.32
C SER A 105 -23.37 26.14 -2.32
N GLY A 106 -22.36 27.01 -2.42
CA GLY A 106 -22.16 28.13 -1.50
C GLY A 106 -21.79 27.72 -0.07
N LEU A 107 -21.29 26.49 0.12
CA LEU A 107 -20.89 25.94 1.42
C LEU A 107 -19.41 26.17 1.75
N GLY A 108 -18.64 26.82 0.87
CA GLY A 108 -17.26 27.18 1.15
C GLY A 108 -16.62 28.07 0.09
N ASP A 109 -15.73 28.96 0.56
CA ASP A 109 -15.08 30.00 -0.26
C ASP A 109 -13.63 29.65 -0.64
N GLY A 110 -13.24 28.39 -0.51
CA GLY A 110 -11.88 27.94 -0.81
C GLY A 110 -11.52 28.12 -2.29
N SER A 111 -10.29 28.59 -2.56
CA SER A 111 -9.75 28.74 -3.92
C SER A 111 -8.87 27.56 -4.35
N PHE A 112 -8.36 26.78 -3.40
CA PHE A 112 -7.38 25.71 -3.66
C PHE A 112 -7.69 24.43 -2.85
N SER A 113 -7.55 23.27 -3.49
CA SER A 113 -7.67 21.96 -2.86
C SER A 113 -6.30 21.47 -2.41
N LEU A 114 -6.09 21.38 -1.09
CA LEU A 114 -4.86 20.83 -0.50
C LEU A 114 -4.78 19.29 -0.55
N GLY A 115 -5.89 18.62 -0.90
CA GLY A 115 -6.01 17.16 -0.91
C GLY A 115 -4.91 16.47 -1.70
N PRO A 116 -4.70 16.79 -2.99
CA PRO A 116 -3.70 16.13 -3.83
C PRO A 116 -2.27 16.21 -3.28
N ILE A 117 -1.88 17.35 -2.70
CA ILE A 117 -0.55 17.53 -2.11
C ILE A 117 -0.37 16.62 -0.89
N LEU A 118 -1.36 16.60 0.01
CA LEU A 118 -1.35 15.72 1.18
C LEU A 118 -1.33 14.24 0.77
N GLY A 119 -2.11 13.87 -0.24
CA GLY A 119 -2.11 12.51 -0.80
C GLY A 119 -0.73 12.11 -1.33
N ALA A 120 -0.07 12.99 -2.10
CA ALA A 120 1.28 12.73 -2.62
C ALA A 120 2.31 12.53 -1.50
N ILE A 121 2.29 13.38 -0.46
CA ILE A 121 3.18 13.28 0.69
C ILE A 121 2.96 11.96 1.44
N LEU A 122 1.71 11.58 1.67
CA LEU A 122 1.39 10.33 2.37
C LEU A 122 1.80 9.09 1.56
N ILE A 123 1.56 9.09 0.24
CA ILE A 123 2.01 7.99 -0.63
C ILE A 123 3.53 7.86 -0.59
N ALA A 124 4.26 8.97 -0.71
CA ALA A 124 5.72 8.97 -0.65
C ALA A 124 6.23 8.47 0.71
N GLY A 125 5.66 8.95 1.82
CA GLY A 125 6.00 8.51 3.17
C GLY A 125 5.76 7.00 3.36
N MET A 126 4.64 6.50 2.85
CA MET A 126 4.30 5.07 2.95
C MET A 126 5.13 4.19 2.02
N ALA A 127 5.58 4.71 0.88
CA ALA A 127 6.55 4.02 0.03
C ALA A 127 7.90 3.87 0.74
N VAL A 128 8.39 4.92 1.40
CA VAL A 128 9.62 4.86 2.23
C VAL A 128 9.45 3.88 3.38
N PHE A 129 8.34 3.94 4.12
CA PHE A 129 8.03 2.99 5.20
C PHE A 129 8.06 1.54 4.70
N THR A 130 7.38 1.26 3.58
CA THR A 130 7.31 -0.08 2.99
C THR A 130 8.68 -0.57 2.51
N PHE A 131 9.50 0.34 1.96
CA PHE A 131 10.87 0.01 1.55
C PHE A 131 11.75 -0.36 2.75
N ILE A 132 11.64 0.38 3.86
CA ILE A 132 12.38 0.07 5.10
C ILE A 132 11.93 -1.28 5.66
N ASP A 133 10.62 -1.53 5.74
CA ASP A 133 10.04 -2.78 6.21
C ASP A 133 10.57 -3.98 5.40
N TYR A 134 10.52 -3.89 4.07
CA TYR A 134 11.10 -4.89 3.16
C TYR A 134 12.58 -5.19 3.49
N PHE A 135 13.39 -4.15 3.67
CA PHE A 135 14.83 -4.31 3.95
C PHE A 135 15.08 -4.95 5.32
N VAL A 136 14.31 -4.54 6.34
CA VAL A 136 14.39 -5.12 7.70
C VAL A 136 14.04 -6.60 7.67
N VAL A 137 12.96 -7.00 7.00
CA VAL A 137 12.53 -8.39 6.92
C VAL A 137 13.56 -9.26 6.21
N ILE A 138 14.14 -8.80 5.09
CA ILE A 138 15.21 -9.55 4.40
C ILE A 138 16.45 -9.69 5.28
N ARG A 139 16.86 -8.62 5.96
CA ARG A 139 18.04 -8.64 6.83
C ARG A 139 17.85 -9.61 8.00
N LEU A 140 16.66 -9.65 8.58
CA LEU A 140 16.31 -10.61 9.62
C LEU A 140 16.30 -12.05 9.08
N TYR A 141 15.71 -12.29 7.91
CA TYR A 141 15.68 -13.61 7.28
C TYR A 141 17.10 -14.17 7.07
N ARG A 142 18.01 -13.37 6.47
CA ARG A 142 19.41 -13.76 6.22
C ARG A 142 20.21 -14.03 7.50
N ARG A 143 19.81 -13.46 8.63
CA ARG A 143 20.43 -13.75 9.94
C ARG A 143 19.94 -15.08 10.52
N VAL A 144 18.68 -15.42 10.32
CA VAL A 144 18.09 -16.67 10.83
C VAL A 144 18.48 -17.87 9.95
N PHE A 145 18.53 -17.66 8.64
CA PHE A 145 18.93 -18.67 7.66
C PHE A 145 20.15 -18.16 6.87
N PRO A 146 21.36 -18.27 7.43
CA PRO A 146 22.56 -17.90 6.69
C PRO A 146 22.71 -18.83 5.48
N ILE A 147 22.85 -18.24 4.29
CA ILE A 147 23.21 -19.00 3.09
C ILE A 147 24.61 -19.57 3.36
N PRO A 148 24.83 -20.90 3.26
CA PRO A 148 26.15 -21.46 3.44
C PRO A 148 27.08 -20.81 2.42
N VAL A 149 28.15 -20.17 2.91
CA VAL A 149 29.21 -19.65 2.07
C VAL A 149 29.76 -20.85 1.33
N GLU A 150 29.55 -20.90 0.02
CA GLU A 150 30.17 -21.88 -0.86
C GLU A 150 31.67 -21.64 -0.73
N THR A 151 32.33 -22.42 0.14
CA THR A 151 33.79 -22.43 0.22
C THR A 151 34.26 -22.85 -1.16
N GLU A 152 34.85 -21.90 -1.90
CA GLU A 152 35.61 -22.22 -3.10
C GLU A 152 36.48 -23.44 -2.79
N PRO A 153 36.46 -24.49 -3.63
CA PRO A 153 37.35 -25.62 -3.41
C PRO A 153 38.76 -25.04 -3.41
N VAL A 154 39.44 -25.17 -2.25
CA VAL A 154 40.87 -24.91 -2.10
C VAL A 154 41.53 -25.59 -3.29
N GLN A 155 41.97 -24.78 -4.26
CA GLN A 155 42.67 -25.29 -5.41
C GLN A 155 43.89 -26.02 -4.86
N ALA A 156 43.83 -27.35 -4.99
CA ALA A 156 44.97 -28.22 -4.85
C ALA A 156 45.97 -27.84 -5.96
N SER A 157 46.76 -26.78 -5.72
CA SER A 157 47.87 -26.37 -6.57
C SER A 157 49.20 -26.36 -5.79
N GLU A 158 49.31 -27.22 -4.77
CA GLU A 158 50.58 -27.70 -4.25
C GLU A 158 50.66 -29.21 -4.58
N SER A 159 51.34 -29.59 -5.67
CA SER A 159 52.09 -30.87 -5.76
C SER A 159 52.65 -31.22 -7.15
N VAL A 160 52.36 -30.50 -8.25
CA VAL A 160 52.78 -30.98 -9.59
C VAL A 160 54.12 -30.41 -10.11
N GLU A 161 54.66 -29.30 -9.61
CA GLU A 161 55.92 -28.73 -10.16
C GLU A 161 57.22 -29.17 -9.47
N ALA A 162 57.18 -30.14 -8.54
CA ALA A 162 58.39 -30.74 -7.97
C ALA A 162 58.90 -31.97 -8.74
N GLN A 163 58.34 -32.29 -9.91
CA GLN A 163 58.75 -33.43 -10.73
C GLN A 163 58.78 -33.11 -12.23
N SER A 164 59.63 -32.18 -12.66
CA SER A 164 60.23 -32.29 -14.00
C SER A 164 61.72 -31.98 -13.92
N ASN A 165 62.49 -33.06 -14.02
CA ASN A 165 63.93 -33.12 -14.26
C ASN A 165 64.36 -32.31 -15.49
#